data_AF-A0A5R8L633-F1
#
_entry.id   AF-A0A5R8L633-F1
#
_cell.length_a   1.000
_cell.length_b   1.000
_cell.length_c   1.000
_cell.angle_alpha   90.00
_cell.angle_beta   90.00
_cell.angle_gamma   90.00
#
_symmetry.space_group_name_H-M   'P 1'
#
loop_
_entity.id
_entity.type
_entity.pdbx_description
1 polymer ?
#
loop_
_entity_poly.entity_id
_entity_poly.type
_entity_poly.pdbx_seq_one_letter_code
_entity_poly.pdbx_strand_id
1 'polypeptide(L)'
;MVKSARSRATADIAHELDTALQKAIGRTLNSWGRRYGLLPLTWTVEHWDGYVTLVGRPPRRSRKRAHRAAQWASRLNFQTTDGGKRLWLSNADGWHVEIQE
;
A
#
# COMPACT_ATOMS: atom_id res chain seq x y z
N MET A 1 9.45 -29.71 22.46
CA MET A 1 10.12 -28.43 22.10
C MET A 1 10.27 -28.16 20.60
N VAL A 2 10.32 -29.17 19.71
CA VAL A 2 10.60 -28.98 18.27
C VAL A 2 9.50 -28.25 17.47
N LYS A 3 8.21 -28.44 17.81
CA LYS A 3 7.09 -27.76 17.12
C LYS A 3 7.11 -26.23 17.28
N SER A 4 7.62 -25.73 18.41
CA SER A 4 7.67 -24.30 18.70
C SER A 4 8.79 -23.58 17.92
N ALA A 5 9.94 -24.24 17.74
CA ALA A 5 11.04 -23.71 16.93
C ALA A 5 10.71 -23.68 15.42
N ARG A 6 10.06 -24.74 14.90
CA ARG A 6 9.60 -24.79 13.50
C ARG A 6 8.51 -23.76 13.22
N SER A 7 7.60 -23.55 14.17
CA SER A 7 6.58 -22.48 14.10
C SER A 7 7.21 -21.08 14.07
N ARG A 8 8.22 -20.83 14.91
CA ARG A 8 8.92 -19.55 14.97
C ARG A 8 9.73 -19.27 13.68
N ALA A 9 10.44 -20.27 13.16
CA ALA A 9 11.17 -20.13 11.89
C ALA A 9 10.24 -19.85 10.68
N THR A 10 9.07 -20.47 10.62
CA THR A 10 8.08 -20.18 9.58
C THR A 10 7.54 -18.75 9.71
N ALA A 11 7.31 -18.26 10.93
CA ALA A 11 6.87 -16.89 11.17
C ALA A 11 7.94 -15.86 10.75
N ASP A 12 9.22 -16.15 11.01
CA ASP A 12 10.33 -15.27 10.63
C ASP A 12 10.46 -15.17 9.09
N ILE A 13 10.37 -16.30 8.38
CA ILE A 13 10.39 -16.33 6.90
C ILE A 13 9.18 -15.60 6.32
N ALA A 14 7.99 -15.81 6.86
CA ALA A 14 6.78 -15.13 6.41
C ALA A 14 6.92 -13.61 6.57
N HIS A 15 7.47 -13.14 7.69
CA HIS A 15 7.72 -11.72 7.95
C HIS A 15 8.77 -11.12 7.01
N GLU A 16 9.85 -11.86 6.73
CA GLU A 16 10.88 -11.43 5.79
C GLU A 16 10.34 -11.30 4.36
N LEU A 17 9.57 -12.29 3.91
CA LEU A 17 8.90 -12.28 2.61
C LEU A 17 7.92 -11.11 2.50
N ASP A 18 7.09 -10.89 3.51
CA ASP A 18 6.12 -9.79 3.52
C ASP A 18 6.81 -8.42 3.45
N THR A 19 7.89 -8.25 4.23
CA THR A 19 8.72 -7.03 4.19
C THR A 19 9.35 -6.81 2.81
N ALA A 20 9.84 -7.88 2.17
CA ALA A 20 10.45 -7.81 0.85
C ALA A 20 9.41 -7.48 -0.23
N LEU A 21 8.23 -8.09 -0.17
CA LEU A 21 7.11 -7.84 -1.06
C LEU A 21 6.61 -6.40 -0.93
N GLN A 22 6.40 -5.91 0.29
CA GLN A 22 6.01 -4.52 0.54
C GLN A 22 7.02 -3.54 -0.09
N LYS A 23 8.32 -3.77 0.09
CA LYS A 23 9.38 -2.94 -0.51
C LYS A 23 9.35 -3.00 -2.04
N ALA A 24 9.21 -4.19 -2.63
CA ALA A 24 9.18 -4.39 -4.07
C ALA A 24 7.95 -3.71 -4.70
N ILE A 25 6.76 -3.88 -4.11
CA ILE A 25 5.52 -3.25 -4.54
C ILE A 25 5.65 -1.73 -4.45
N GLY A 26 6.10 -1.20 -3.31
CA GLY A 26 6.27 0.24 -3.12
C GLY A 26 7.24 0.88 -4.11
N ARG A 27 8.35 0.20 -4.42
CA ARG A 27 9.29 0.65 -5.47
C ARG A 27 8.67 0.62 -6.85
N THR A 28 7.94 -0.45 -7.18
CA THR A 28 7.28 -0.61 -8.47
C THR A 28 6.22 0.48 -8.69
N LEU A 29 5.36 0.70 -7.70
CA LEU A 29 4.34 1.75 -7.75
C LEU A 29 4.98 3.13 -7.89
N ASN A 30 5.95 3.48 -7.05
CA ASN A 30 6.62 4.79 -7.16
C ASN A 30 7.38 4.97 -8.49
N SER A 31 7.95 3.89 -9.05
CA SER A 31 8.58 3.92 -10.39
C SER A 31 7.55 4.19 -11.49
N TRP A 32 6.40 3.52 -11.43
CA TRP A 32 5.27 3.79 -12.33
C TRP A 32 4.77 5.23 -12.17
N GLY A 33 4.54 5.70 -10.94
CA GLY A 33 4.06 7.05 -10.65
C GLY A 33 5.01 8.14 -11.13
N ARG A 34 6.33 7.90 -11.04
CA ARG A 34 7.35 8.81 -11.56
C ARG A 34 7.22 9.05 -13.08
N ARG A 35 6.79 8.04 -13.85
CA ARG A 35 6.54 8.20 -15.31
C ARG A 35 5.43 9.21 -15.61
N TYR A 36 4.62 9.56 -14.61
CA TYR A 36 3.52 10.52 -14.69
C TYR A 36 3.76 11.78 -13.84
N GLY A 37 5.00 12.00 -13.36
CA GLY A 37 5.33 13.17 -12.55
C GLY A 37 4.79 13.15 -11.13
N LEU A 38 4.35 11.98 -10.62
CA LEU A 38 3.85 11.86 -9.26
C LEU A 38 5.00 11.83 -8.24
N LEU A 39 4.81 12.54 -7.12
CA LEU A 39 5.73 12.48 -5.99
C LEU A 39 5.56 11.16 -5.22
N PRO A 40 6.63 10.55 -4.70
CA PRO A 40 6.57 9.22 -4.11
C PRO A 40 5.71 9.18 -2.83
N LEU A 41 5.07 8.04 -2.62
CA LEU A 41 4.36 7.69 -1.38
C LEU A 41 5.12 6.61 -0.61
N THR A 42 4.84 6.53 0.69
CA THR A 42 5.15 5.35 1.50
C THR A 42 4.04 4.33 1.27
N TRP A 43 4.41 3.11 0.89
CA TRP A 43 3.45 2.02 0.65
C TRP A 43 3.54 0.98 1.77
N THR A 44 2.40 0.56 2.27
CA THR A 44 2.27 -0.51 3.28
C THR A 44 1.27 -1.55 2.81
N VAL A 45 1.49 -2.80 3.21
CA VAL A 45 0.52 -3.89 3.04
C VAL A 45 -0.24 -3.99 4.36
N GLU A 46 -1.56 -3.96 4.30
CA GLU A 46 -2.44 -4.17 5.45
C GLU A 46 -3.33 -5.38 5.18
N HIS A 47 -3.44 -6.26 6.17
CA HIS A 47 -4.24 -7.49 6.09
C HIS A 47 -5.52 -7.30 6.92
N TRP A 48 -6.67 -7.49 6.29
CA TRP A 48 -7.99 -7.35 6.94
C TRP A 48 -8.90 -8.50 6.52
N ASP A 49 -9.39 -9.31 7.45
CA ASP A 49 -10.41 -10.37 7.28
C ASP A 49 -10.57 -10.92 5.84
N GLY A 50 -9.53 -11.59 5.34
CA GLY A 50 -9.55 -12.26 4.02
C GLY A 50 -9.08 -11.41 2.83
N TYR A 51 -8.78 -10.13 3.05
CA TYR A 51 -8.35 -9.17 2.03
C TYR A 51 -6.95 -8.63 2.32
N VAL A 52 -6.26 -8.26 1.23
CA VAL A 52 -4.98 -7.56 1.26
C VAL A 52 -5.16 -6.16 0.68
N THR A 53 -4.81 -5.15 1.47
CA THR A 53 -4.92 -3.74 1.08
C THR A 53 -3.53 -3.12 0.97
N LEU A 54 -3.23 -2.53 -0.19
CA LEU A 54 -2.05 -1.70 -0.40
C LEU A 54 -2.38 -0.26 -0.07
N VAL A 55 -1.77 0.28 0.99
CA VAL A 55 -2.03 1.64 1.46
C VAL A 55 -0.86 2.56 1.11
N GLY A 56 -1.13 3.57 0.28
CA GLY A 56 -0.21 4.64 -0.08
C GLY A 56 -0.41 5.88 0.79
N ARG A 57 0.65 6.36 1.44
CA ARG A 57 0.63 7.53 2.32
C ARG A 57 1.69 8.55 1.93
N PRO A 58 1.32 9.83 1.71
CA PRO A 58 2.31 10.88 1.57
C PRO A 58 3.12 11.06 2.88
N PRO A 59 4.36 11.55 2.82
CA PRO A 59 5.17 11.79 4.03
C PRO A 59 4.44 12.70 5.04
N ARG A 60 4.37 12.30 6.33
CA ARG A 60 3.64 13.03 7.39
C ARG A 60 3.96 14.52 7.49
N ARG A 61 5.22 14.92 7.22
CA ARG A 61 5.68 16.31 7.32
C ARG A 61 5.50 17.14 6.03
N SER A 62 4.87 16.58 5.00
CA SER A 62 4.61 17.31 3.76
C SER A 62 3.48 18.33 3.96
N ARG A 63 3.69 19.59 3.57
CA ARG A 63 2.58 20.58 3.48
C ARG A 63 1.62 20.32 2.31
N LYS A 64 1.95 19.38 1.42
CA LYS A 64 1.20 19.03 0.21
C LYS A 64 0.63 17.61 0.27
N ARG A 65 0.30 17.06 1.45
CA ARG A 65 -0.19 15.66 1.59
C ARG A 65 -1.46 15.42 0.78
N ALA A 66 -2.51 16.20 1.04
CA ALA A 66 -3.78 16.11 0.32
C ALA A 66 -3.61 16.23 -1.21
N HIS A 67 -2.83 17.21 -1.66
CA HIS A 67 -2.56 17.39 -3.09
C HIS A 67 -1.85 16.18 -3.71
N ARG A 68 -0.85 15.60 -3.02
CA ARG A 68 -0.17 14.37 -3.50
C ARG A 68 -1.12 13.19 -3.53
N ALA A 69 -1.93 13.01 -2.49
CA ALA A 69 -2.92 11.95 -2.42
C ALA A 69 -3.92 12.04 -3.59
N ALA A 70 -4.44 13.25 -3.85
CA ALA A 70 -5.35 13.52 -4.95
C ALA A 70 -4.74 13.25 -6.33
N GLN A 71 -3.48 13.65 -6.55
CA GLN A 71 -2.77 13.37 -7.82
C GLN A 71 -2.63 11.85 -8.06
N TRP A 72 -2.28 11.10 -7.02
CA TRP A 72 -2.17 9.64 -7.10
C TRP A 72 -3.51 8.97 -7.39
N ALA A 73 -4.55 9.33 -6.64
CA ALA A 73 -5.88 8.77 -6.82
C ALA A 73 -6.47 9.08 -8.20
N SER A 74 -6.31 10.32 -8.68
CA SER A 74 -6.71 10.70 -10.03
C SER A 74 -6.01 9.85 -11.08
N ARG A 75 -4.70 9.61 -10.93
CA ARG A 75 -3.93 8.83 -11.92
C ARG A 75 -4.27 7.35 -11.91
N LEU A 76 -4.56 6.79 -10.75
CA LEU A 76 -4.98 5.40 -10.61
C LEU A 76 -6.48 5.19 -10.88
N ASN A 77 -7.21 6.26 -11.23
CA ASN A 77 -8.65 6.24 -11.47
C ASN A 77 -9.46 5.70 -10.27
N PHE A 78 -9.08 6.11 -9.06
CA PHE A 78 -9.72 5.66 -7.83
C PHE A 78 -11.09 6.31 -7.65
N GLN A 79 -12.03 5.55 -7.09
CA GLN A 79 -13.30 6.08 -6.62
C GLN A 79 -13.15 6.62 -5.19
N THR A 80 -13.76 7.76 -4.91
CA THR A 80 -13.88 8.30 -3.55
C THR A 80 -14.90 7.49 -2.75
N THR A 81 -14.54 7.13 -1.52
CA THR A 81 -15.47 6.57 -0.52
C THR A 81 -15.35 7.35 0.79
N ASP A 82 -16.32 7.22 1.70
CA ASP A 82 -16.31 7.81 3.05
C ASP A 82 -15.97 9.30 3.09
N GLY A 83 -16.93 10.15 2.68
CA GLY A 83 -16.82 11.61 2.83
C GLY A 83 -15.60 12.24 2.14
N GLY A 84 -15.00 11.56 1.16
CA GLY A 84 -13.84 12.02 0.40
C GLY A 84 -12.48 11.80 1.06
N LYS A 85 -12.40 11.09 2.19
CA LYS A 85 -11.15 10.90 2.95
C LYS A 85 -10.32 9.69 2.51
N ARG A 86 -10.93 8.74 1.79
CA ARG A 86 -10.28 7.52 1.29
C ARG A 86 -10.60 7.32 -0.19
N LEU A 87 -9.58 6.94 -0.95
CA LEU A 87 -9.66 6.74 -2.40
C LEU A 87 -9.33 5.28 -2.69
N TRP A 88 -10.21 4.58 -3.41
CA TRP A 88 -10.19 3.12 -3.56
C TRP A 88 -10.14 2.67 -5.02
N LEU A 89 -9.42 1.56 -5.26
CA LEU A 89 -9.59 0.70 -6.43
C LEU A 89 -9.69 -0.75 -5.96
N SER A 90 -10.74 -1.44 -6.41
CA SER A 90 -10.89 -2.88 -6.32
C SER A 90 -10.77 -3.45 -7.73
N ASN A 91 -9.85 -4.39 -7.94
CA ASN A 91 -9.88 -5.23 -9.13
C ASN A 91 -10.66 -6.52 -8.83
N ALA A 92 -11.16 -7.19 -9.87
CA ALA A 92 -11.95 -8.42 -9.74
C ALA A 92 -11.21 -9.56 -9.01
N ASP A 93 -9.89 -9.45 -8.86
CA ASP A 93 -9.01 -10.43 -8.21
C ASP A 93 -8.75 -10.16 -6.71
N GLY A 94 -9.45 -9.19 -6.12
CA GLY A 94 -9.49 -9.00 -4.66
C GLY A 94 -8.32 -8.21 -4.05
N TRP A 95 -7.53 -7.49 -4.84
CA TRP A 95 -6.54 -6.55 -4.32
C TRP A 95 -7.15 -5.18 -4.12
N HIS A 96 -7.10 -4.70 -2.89
CA HIS A 96 -7.58 -3.37 -2.52
C HIS A 96 -6.39 -2.40 -2.54
N VAL A 97 -6.55 -1.23 -3.14
CA VAL A 97 -5.56 -0.16 -3.06
C VAL A 97 -6.20 1.09 -2.51
N GLU A 98 -5.59 1.66 -1.47
CA GLU A 98 -6.07 2.83 -0.76
C GLU A 98 -5.00 3.93 -0.76
N ILE A 99 -5.40 5.18 -0.98
CA ILE A 99 -4.56 6.34 -0.67
C ILE A 99 -5.12 7.05 0.56
N GLN A 100 -4.30 7.19 1.60
CA GLN A 100 -4.65 7.88 2.85
C GLN A 100 -3.81 9.15 3.02
N GLU A 101 -4.44 10.22 3.50
CA GLU A 101 -3.77 11.51 3.70
C GLU A 101 -2.76 11.51 4.83
#